data_AF-A0A2R8B5M5-F1
#
_entry.id   AF-A0A2R8B5M5-F1
#
_cell.length_a   1.000
_cell.length_b   1.000
_cell.length_c   1.000
_cell.angle_alpha   90.00
_cell.angle_beta   90.00
_cell.angle_gamma   90.00
#
_symmetry.space_group_name_H-M   'P 1'
#
loop_
_entity.id
_entity.type
_entity.pdbx_description
1 polymer ?
#
loop_
_entity_poly.entity_id
_entity_poly.type
_entity_poly.pdbx_seq_one_letter_code
_entity_poly.pdbx_strand_id
1 'polypeptide(L)'
;MRPWPLLCALVLLPPAIPEPAAAQGIGLPGLPIGMVPVRRDLWVDSAASQNDLAAIRRRIAAAEQAVGLTFGRLGAAPVWQVCVTPTCDKRNGMTTRAMTLGGLVITVSSRAVADAKTYVHERVHAELHRAEGFAGRRKNALPNWFDEGMATVISGSVGYPARRSECRAYANWKLPPTRAAFTALSKQNGQGAGPVYKASACAVLAWLAQGRTPVDAVRLLRRGRSLP
;
A
#
# COMPACT_ATOMS: atom_id res chain seq x y z
N MET A 1 71.66 6.81 -43.41
CA MET A 1 70.99 6.66 -42.10
C MET A 1 69.76 7.57 -42.11
N ARG A 2 68.55 7.00 -42.05
CA ARG A 2 67.27 7.73 -42.17
C ARG A 2 66.74 8.11 -40.77
N PRO A 3 66.22 9.33 -40.56
CA PRO A 3 65.57 9.67 -39.30
C PRO A 3 64.13 9.13 -39.24
N TRP A 4 63.74 8.63 -38.07
CA TRP A 4 62.38 8.21 -37.70
C TRP A 4 61.53 9.46 -37.38
N PRO A 5 60.25 9.55 -37.78
CA PRO A 5 59.39 10.63 -37.32
C PRO A 5 58.77 10.27 -35.95
N LEU A 6 58.80 11.26 -35.04
CA LEU A 6 58.05 11.29 -33.80
C LEU A 6 56.55 11.42 -34.10
N LEU A 7 55.76 10.43 -33.70
CA LEU A 7 54.30 10.51 -33.67
C LEU A 7 53.86 11.14 -32.33
N CYS A 8 53.40 12.39 -32.38
CA CYS A 8 52.67 13.02 -31.28
C CYS A 8 51.31 12.34 -31.11
N ALA A 9 51.10 11.65 -29.98
CA ALA A 9 49.79 11.16 -29.59
C ALA A 9 48.97 12.32 -28.99
N LEU A 10 47.96 12.78 -29.73
CA LEU A 10 46.97 13.74 -29.24
C LEU A 10 46.02 13.00 -28.27
N VAL A 11 46.09 13.30 -26.98
CA VAL A 11 45.12 12.81 -25.98
C VAL A 11 43.90 13.72 -26.03
N LEU A 12 42.83 13.27 -26.68
CA LEU A 12 41.52 13.91 -26.64
C LEU A 12 40.83 13.55 -25.31
N LEU A 13 40.79 14.51 -24.38
CA LEU A 13 39.92 14.44 -23.20
C LEU A 13 38.46 14.66 -23.65
N PRO A 14 37.52 13.77 -23.33
CA PRO A 14 36.11 13.99 -23.64
C PRO A 14 35.57 15.16 -22.79
N PRO A 15 34.68 16.00 -23.34
CA PRO A 15 34.08 17.09 -22.59
C PRO A 15 33.22 16.55 -21.45
N ALA A 16 33.37 17.15 -20.26
CA ALA A 16 32.49 16.91 -19.12
C ALA A 16 31.05 17.25 -19.53
N ILE A 17 30.20 16.23 -19.60
CA ILE A 17 28.77 16.41 -19.81
C ILE A 17 28.20 16.91 -18.47
N PRO A 18 27.66 18.15 -18.38
CA PRO A 18 26.96 18.57 -17.18
C PRO A 18 25.72 17.68 -16.97
N GLU A 19 25.57 17.11 -15.78
CA GLU A 19 24.36 16.37 -15.44
C GLU A 19 23.13 17.27 -15.58
N PRO A 20 22.05 16.82 -16.23
CA PRO A 20 20.86 17.63 -16.36
C PRO A 20 20.26 17.83 -14.97
N ALA A 21 20.26 19.08 -14.53
CA ALA A 21 19.47 19.55 -13.40
C ALA A 21 17.98 19.23 -13.65
N ALA A 22 17.41 18.46 -12.72
CA ALA A 22 15.98 18.29 -12.52
C ALA A 22 15.15 17.84 -13.74
N ALA A 23 15.15 16.53 -14.01
CA ALA A 23 13.94 15.89 -14.49
C ALA A 23 12.90 15.95 -13.35
N GLN A 24 12.05 16.98 -13.35
CA GLN A 24 10.80 16.97 -12.57
C GLN A 24 9.88 15.92 -13.21
N GLY A 25 10.18 14.65 -12.95
CA GLY A 25 9.47 13.52 -13.51
C GLY A 25 8.04 13.46 -12.98
N ILE A 26 7.12 13.03 -13.85
CA ILE A 26 5.80 12.54 -13.50
C ILE A 26 5.99 11.47 -12.42
N GLY A 27 5.66 11.77 -11.16
CA GLY A 27 5.78 10.82 -10.06
C GLY A 27 4.82 9.66 -10.29
N LEU A 28 5.35 8.50 -10.70
CA LEU A 28 4.59 7.25 -10.69
C LEU A 28 4.47 6.80 -9.23
N PRO A 29 3.26 6.50 -8.73
CA PRO A 29 3.09 5.92 -7.39
C PRO A 29 3.95 4.66 -7.26
N GLY A 30 4.77 4.59 -6.20
CA GLY A 30 5.64 3.45 -5.94
C GLY A 30 7.09 3.60 -6.40
N LEU A 31 7.51 4.73 -6.98
CA LEU A 31 8.94 5.07 -7.11
C LEU A 31 9.42 5.78 -5.85
N PRO A 32 10.55 5.40 -5.23
CA PRO A 32 11.01 5.97 -3.96
C PRO A 32 11.82 7.27 -4.15
N ILE A 33 11.22 8.32 -4.72
CA ILE A 33 11.91 9.58 -5.04
C ILE A 33 12.22 10.35 -3.76
N GLY A 34 13.51 10.69 -3.56
CA GLY A 34 13.98 11.38 -2.35
C GLY A 34 13.97 10.50 -1.11
N MET A 35 14.08 9.19 -1.29
CA MET A 35 14.13 8.20 -0.21
C MET A 35 15.47 7.45 -0.25
N VAL A 36 15.87 6.91 0.89
CA VAL A 36 17.06 6.09 1.05
C VAL A 36 16.68 4.64 1.37
N PRO A 37 17.39 3.65 0.81
CA PRO A 37 17.17 2.26 1.16
C PRO A 37 17.70 2.00 2.58
N VAL A 38 16.85 1.45 3.44
CA VAL A 38 17.19 1.11 4.84
C VAL A 38 17.46 -0.39 4.99
N ARG A 39 16.72 -1.20 4.23
CA ARG A 39 16.92 -2.65 4.02
C ARG A 39 16.22 -3.06 2.72
N ARG A 40 16.36 -4.33 2.30
CA ARG A 40 15.86 -4.83 1.00
C ARG A 40 14.38 -4.50 0.72
N ASP A 41 13.56 -4.48 1.76
CA ASP A 41 12.11 -4.28 1.70
C ASP A 41 11.66 -2.96 2.36
N LEU A 42 12.56 -2.00 2.60
CA LEU A 42 12.21 -0.73 3.23
C LEU A 42 13.02 0.44 2.66
N TRP A 43 12.29 1.41 2.13
CA TRP A 43 12.76 2.74 1.74
C TRP A 43 12.11 3.77 2.65
N VAL A 44 12.89 4.76 3.09
CA VAL A 44 12.39 5.83 3.96
C VAL A 44 12.84 7.16 3.42
N ASP A 45 12.00 8.19 3.58
CA ASP A 45 12.35 9.60 3.35
C ASP A 45 13.77 9.93 3.84
N SER A 46 14.59 10.55 2.98
CA SER A 46 15.97 10.91 3.32
C SER A 46 16.08 11.86 4.51
N ALA A 47 14.99 12.56 4.87
CA ALA A 47 14.93 13.44 6.02
C ALA A 47 14.59 12.72 7.35
N ALA A 48 14.38 11.40 7.35
CA ALA A 48 14.02 10.66 8.55
C ALA A 48 15.14 10.61 9.58
N SER A 49 14.81 10.90 10.83
CA SER A 49 15.71 10.74 11.97
C SER A 49 15.89 9.27 12.35
N GLN A 50 16.88 8.95 13.17
CA GLN A 50 17.04 7.61 13.74
C GLN A 50 15.82 7.17 14.56
N ASN A 51 15.16 8.12 15.24
CA ASN A 51 13.93 7.84 15.98
C ASN A 51 12.78 7.46 15.06
N ASP A 52 12.65 8.15 13.91
CA ASP A 52 11.66 7.80 12.89
C ASP A 52 11.92 6.40 12.35
N LEU A 53 13.17 6.09 11.98
CA LEU A 53 13.57 4.78 11.48
C LEU A 53 13.24 3.65 12.47
N ALA A 54 13.58 3.84 13.75
CA ALA A 54 13.28 2.88 14.79
C ALA A 54 11.75 2.68 14.96
N ALA A 55 10.99 3.76 14.93
CA ALA A 55 9.54 3.71 15.09
C ALA A 55 8.83 3.10 13.87
N ILE A 56 9.30 3.36 12.65
CA ILE A 56 8.81 2.76 11.40
C ILE A 56 9.05 1.26 11.41
N ARG A 57 10.27 0.80 11.74
CA ARG A 57 10.61 -0.62 11.83
C ARG A 57 9.71 -1.36 12.82
N ARG A 58 9.44 -0.77 13.99
CA ARG A 58 8.51 -1.34 14.98
C ARG A 58 7.10 -1.48 14.45
N ARG A 59 6.56 -0.46 13.76
CA ARG A 59 5.21 -0.51 13.18
C ARG A 59 5.09 -1.54 12.07
N ILE A 60 6.09 -1.66 11.20
CA ILE A 60 6.12 -2.71 10.17
C ILE A 60 6.14 -4.09 10.82
N ALA A 61 7.02 -4.32 11.80
CA ALA A 61 7.10 -5.61 12.49
C ALA A 61 5.78 -5.99 13.18
N ALA A 62 5.14 -5.01 13.86
CA ALA A 62 3.85 -5.21 14.49
C ALA A 62 2.74 -5.52 13.46
N ALA A 63 2.76 -4.86 12.30
CA ALA A 63 1.81 -5.12 11.23
C ALA A 63 1.98 -6.52 10.63
N GLU A 64 3.22 -6.94 10.33
CA GLU A 64 3.51 -8.30 9.86
C GLU A 64 3.03 -9.35 10.88
N GLN A 65 3.29 -9.13 12.18
CA GLN A 65 2.84 -10.03 13.24
C GLN A 65 1.30 -10.10 13.31
N ALA A 66 0.61 -8.96 13.35
CA ALA A 66 -0.85 -8.90 13.47
C ALA A 66 -1.54 -9.56 12.27
N VAL A 67 -1.08 -9.27 11.06
CA VAL A 67 -1.62 -9.90 9.84
C VAL A 67 -1.27 -11.39 9.79
N GLY A 68 -0.08 -11.77 10.23
CA GLY A 68 0.34 -13.18 10.33
C GLY A 68 -0.50 -14.01 11.31
N LEU A 69 -0.89 -13.44 12.45
CA LEU A 69 -1.82 -14.08 13.39
C LEU A 69 -3.20 -14.31 12.77
N THR A 70 -3.59 -13.46 11.81
CA THR A 70 -4.93 -13.46 11.22
C THR A 70 -5.04 -14.34 9.97
N PHE A 71 -4.02 -14.30 9.11
CA PHE A 71 -3.98 -15.05 7.84
C PHE A 71 -3.11 -16.32 7.90
N GLY A 72 -2.42 -16.57 9.03
CA GLY A 72 -1.42 -17.61 9.14
C GLY A 72 -0.18 -17.26 8.31
N ARG A 73 0.29 -18.20 7.48
CA ARG A 73 1.48 -17.98 6.66
C ARG A 73 1.23 -16.92 5.59
N LEU A 74 1.89 -15.78 5.74
CA LEU A 74 1.84 -14.66 4.81
C LEU A 74 2.43 -15.05 3.45
N GLY A 75 1.71 -14.69 2.38
CA GLY A 75 2.11 -14.93 1.00
C GLY A 75 2.67 -13.68 0.31
N ALA A 76 2.32 -12.48 0.79
CA ALA A 76 2.89 -11.23 0.30
C ALA A 76 4.18 -10.87 1.05
N ALA A 77 5.10 -10.21 0.35
CA ALA A 77 6.34 -9.67 0.89
C ALA A 77 6.57 -8.27 0.26
N PRO A 78 5.73 -7.28 0.61
CA PRO A 78 5.76 -5.98 -0.04
C PRO A 78 7.02 -5.20 0.35
N VAL A 79 7.49 -4.36 -0.57
CA VAL A 79 8.46 -3.30 -0.28
C VAL A 79 7.70 -2.14 0.37
N TRP A 80 8.17 -1.72 1.54
CA TRP A 80 7.66 -0.56 2.25
C TRP A 80 8.36 0.72 1.79
N GLN A 81 7.58 1.76 1.55
CA GLN A 81 8.03 3.11 1.27
C GLN A 81 7.36 4.04 2.27
N VAL A 82 8.13 4.69 3.13
CA VAL A 82 7.58 5.54 4.19
C VAL A 82 8.08 6.98 4.09
N CYS A 83 7.15 7.90 3.82
CA CYS A 83 7.41 9.33 3.90
C CYS A 83 7.26 9.83 5.35
N VAL A 84 8.15 10.72 5.78
CA VAL A 84 8.04 11.40 7.09
C VAL A 84 7.81 12.90 6.94
N THR A 85 8.05 13.45 5.74
CA THR A 85 7.81 14.86 5.42
C THR A 85 6.75 15.06 4.33
N PRO A 86 6.04 16.20 4.32
CA PRO A 86 5.16 16.57 3.21
C PRO A 86 5.89 16.72 1.86
N THR A 87 7.18 17.04 1.89
CA THR A 87 8.01 17.12 0.68
C THR A 87 8.17 15.74 0.03
N CYS A 88 8.40 14.69 0.84
CA CYS A 88 8.39 13.32 0.35
C CYS A 88 7.02 12.94 -0.22
N ASP A 89 5.92 13.30 0.47
CA ASP A 89 4.57 13.04 -0.03
C ASP A 89 4.35 13.64 -1.43
N LYS A 90 4.73 14.91 -1.62
CA LYS A 90 4.61 15.60 -2.91
C LYS A 90 5.44 14.94 -4.01
N ARG A 91 6.71 14.60 -3.74
CA ARG A 91 7.61 13.97 -4.71
C ARG A 91 7.12 12.60 -5.17
N ASN A 92 6.45 11.88 -4.28
CA ASN A 92 5.93 10.53 -4.54
C ASN A 92 4.44 10.51 -4.91
N GLY A 93 3.84 11.68 -5.20
CA GLY A 93 2.45 11.80 -5.65
C GLY A 93 1.40 11.36 -4.62
N MET A 94 1.74 11.40 -3.33
CA MET A 94 0.87 10.91 -2.25
C MET A 94 -0.30 11.87 -2.02
N THR A 95 -1.51 11.41 -2.36
CA THR A 95 -2.77 12.13 -2.07
C THR A 95 -3.57 11.46 -0.94
N THR A 96 -3.25 10.22 -0.59
CA THR A 96 -3.90 9.42 0.47
C THR A 96 -2.98 9.26 1.69
N ARG A 97 -3.55 8.78 2.80
CA ARG A 97 -2.80 8.49 4.05
C ARG A 97 -1.77 7.38 3.82
N ALA A 98 -2.16 6.36 3.08
CA ALA A 98 -1.29 5.32 2.56
C ALA A 98 -1.93 4.70 1.32
N MET A 99 -1.20 3.83 0.64
CA MET A 99 -1.71 3.04 -0.47
C MET A 99 -0.93 1.74 -0.61
N THR A 100 -1.60 0.74 -1.17
CA THR A 100 -1.02 -0.56 -1.48
C THR A 100 -1.14 -0.86 -2.97
N LEU A 101 -0.01 -1.02 -3.65
CA LEU A 101 0.04 -1.40 -5.07
C LEU A 101 0.15 -2.91 -5.21
N GLY A 102 -1.01 -3.55 -5.36
CA GLY A 102 -1.08 -5.01 -5.45
C GLY A 102 -0.55 -5.68 -4.19
N GLY A 103 0.23 -6.74 -4.32
CA GLY A 103 0.92 -7.37 -3.20
C GLY A 103 2.41 -7.01 -3.09
N LEU A 104 2.83 -5.92 -3.77
CA LEU A 104 4.24 -5.65 -4.08
C LEU A 104 4.81 -4.43 -3.36
N VAL A 105 4.04 -3.35 -3.24
CA VAL A 105 4.53 -2.09 -2.64
C VAL A 105 3.46 -1.55 -1.70
N ILE A 106 3.89 -1.12 -0.52
CA ILE A 106 3.09 -0.33 0.42
C ILE A 106 3.76 1.02 0.59
N THR A 107 3.02 2.10 0.36
CA THR A 107 3.52 3.47 0.53
C THR A 107 2.72 4.18 1.62
N VAL A 108 3.40 4.66 2.66
CA VAL A 108 2.80 5.38 3.80
C VAL A 108 3.20 6.85 3.72
N SER A 109 2.22 7.76 3.75
CA SER A 109 2.48 9.20 3.72
C SER A 109 2.90 9.75 5.09
N SER A 110 3.49 10.95 5.09
CA SER A 110 3.84 11.67 6.32
C SER A 110 2.64 11.90 7.25
N ARG A 111 1.42 11.96 6.71
CA ARG A 111 0.16 12.12 7.46
C ARG A 111 -0.26 10.89 8.26
N ALA A 112 0.34 9.73 8.00
CA ALA A 112 -0.02 8.45 8.63
C ALA A 112 1.19 7.68 9.19
N VAL A 113 2.41 8.19 9.05
CA VAL A 113 3.63 7.51 9.53
C VAL A 113 3.57 7.11 11.01
N ALA A 114 2.92 7.92 11.85
CA ALA A 114 2.78 7.66 13.28
C ALA A 114 1.66 6.66 13.63
N ASP A 115 0.75 6.38 12.71
CA ASP A 115 -0.47 5.59 12.93
C ASP A 115 -0.22 4.10 12.64
N ALA A 116 -0.06 3.29 13.69
CA ALA A 116 0.19 1.86 13.57
C ALA A 116 -0.94 1.09 12.86
N LYS A 117 -2.19 1.56 12.95
CA LYS A 117 -3.34 0.87 12.32
C LYS A 117 -3.28 0.96 10.81
N THR A 118 -2.79 2.09 10.28
CA THR A 118 -2.55 2.26 8.84
C THR A 118 -1.58 1.18 8.31
N TYR A 119 -0.52 0.82 9.05
CA TYR A 119 0.40 -0.23 8.62
C TYR A 119 -0.27 -1.60 8.56
N VAL A 120 -1.11 -1.93 9.55
CA VAL A 120 -1.90 -3.18 9.54
C VAL A 120 -2.87 -3.18 8.36
N HIS A 121 -3.59 -2.07 8.14
CA HIS A 121 -4.58 -1.90 7.08
C HIS A 121 -3.97 -2.17 5.70
N GLU A 122 -2.89 -1.49 5.36
CA GLU A 122 -2.20 -1.67 4.09
C GLU A 122 -1.60 -3.07 3.95
N ARG A 123 -1.12 -3.66 5.05
CA ARG A 123 -0.56 -5.00 5.01
C ARG A 123 -1.60 -6.08 4.72
N VAL A 124 -2.85 -5.88 5.15
CA VAL A 124 -4.00 -6.72 4.79
C VAL A 124 -4.27 -6.64 3.29
N HIS A 125 -4.32 -5.44 2.71
CA HIS A 125 -4.48 -5.27 1.27
C HIS A 125 -3.39 -6.02 0.50
N ALA A 126 -2.14 -5.92 0.94
CA ALA A 126 -1.03 -6.59 0.26
C ALA A 126 -1.22 -8.12 0.24
N GLU A 127 -1.71 -8.70 1.34
CA GLU A 127 -1.98 -10.14 1.42
C GLU A 127 -3.13 -10.56 0.50
N LEU A 128 -4.25 -9.83 0.54
CA LEU A 128 -5.42 -10.11 -0.30
C LEU A 128 -5.10 -9.95 -1.79
N HIS A 129 -4.44 -8.86 -2.18
CA HIS A 129 -4.01 -8.63 -3.57
C HIS A 129 -3.00 -9.68 -4.05
N ARG A 130 -2.09 -10.13 -3.19
CA ARG A 130 -1.15 -11.20 -3.54
C ARG A 130 -1.89 -12.51 -3.79
N ALA A 131 -2.91 -12.82 -2.99
CA ALA A 131 -3.75 -13.99 -3.14
C ALA A 131 -4.65 -13.92 -4.40
N GLU A 132 -5.20 -12.74 -4.70
CA GLU A 132 -6.01 -12.47 -5.89
C GLU A 132 -5.20 -12.67 -7.18
N GLY A 133 -3.98 -12.11 -7.21
CA GLY A 133 -3.11 -12.13 -8.37
C GLY A 133 -3.72 -11.40 -9.59
N PHE A 134 -2.98 -11.40 -10.69
CA PHE A 134 -3.39 -10.68 -11.90
C PHE A 134 -4.66 -11.26 -12.54
N ALA A 135 -4.79 -12.58 -12.55
CA ALA A 135 -5.95 -13.25 -13.13
C ALA A 135 -7.24 -13.00 -12.33
N GLY A 136 -7.18 -13.02 -11.00
CA GLY A 136 -8.31 -12.69 -10.13
C GLY A 136 -8.74 -11.23 -10.30
N ARG A 137 -7.78 -10.31 -10.40
CA ARG A 137 -8.05 -8.88 -10.60
C ARG A 137 -8.81 -8.58 -11.88
N ARG A 138 -8.45 -9.24 -13.00
CA ARG A 138 -9.20 -9.10 -14.27
C ARG A 138 -10.64 -9.60 -14.17
N LYS A 139 -10.92 -10.53 -13.24
CA LYS A 139 -12.26 -11.08 -12.97
C LYS A 139 -12.98 -10.38 -11.82
N ASN A 140 -12.40 -9.33 -11.23
CA ASN A 140 -12.91 -8.69 -10.02
C ASN A 140 -13.19 -9.71 -8.89
N ALA A 141 -12.26 -10.65 -8.69
CA ALA A 141 -12.41 -11.72 -7.71
C ALA A 141 -12.37 -11.23 -6.26
N LEU A 142 -11.74 -10.08 -6.02
CA LEU A 142 -11.77 -9.36 -4.75
C LEU A 142 -12.55 -8.04 -4.93
N PRO A 143 -13.83 -7.97 -4.52
CA PRO A 143 -14.57 -6.73 -4.57
C PRO A 143 -13.97 -5.67 -3.61
N ASN A 144 -13.94 -4.40 -4.04
CA ASN A 144 -13.36 -3.31 -3.25
C ASN A 144 -13.97 -3.17 -1.86
N TRP A 145 -15.28 -3.40 -1.71
CA TRP A 145 -15.92 -3.36 -0.40
C TRP A 145 -15.39 -4.47 0.53
N PHE A 146 -15.09 -5.66 0.00
CA PHE A 146 -14.57 -6.74 0.81
C PHE A 146 -13.13 -6.46 1.23
N ASP A 147 -12.32 -5.97 0.27
CA ASP A 147 -10.92 -5.58 0.49
C ASP A 147 -10.79 -4.52 1.60
N GLU A 148 -11.47 -3.38 1.44
CA GLU A 148 -11.47 -2.29 2.42
C GLU A 148 -12.12 -2.69 3.75
N GLY A 149 -13.19 -3.48 3.69
CA GLY A 149 -13.86 -3.99 4.89
C GLY A 149 -12.96 -4.90 5.72
N MET A 150 -12.23 -5.81 5.07
CA MET A 150 -11.32 -6.74 5.74
C MET A 150 -10.12 -6.00 6.35
N ALA A 151 -9.54 -5.07 5.59
CA ALA A 151 -8.45 -4.22 6.09
C ALA A 151 -8.89 -3.37 7.28
N THR A 152 -10.10 -2.79 7.23
CA THR A 152 -10.68 -1.99 8.32
C THR A 152 -10.90 -2.81 9.59
N VAL A 153 -11.50 -4.01 9.46
CA VAL A 153 -11.81 -4.89 10.60
C VAL A 153 -10.54 -5.38 11.28
N ILE A 154 -9.56 -5.87 10.51
CA ILE A 154 -8.32 -6.43 11.07
C ILE A 154 -7.43 -5.33 11.66
N SER A 155 -7.34 -4.17 11.03
CA SER A 155 -6.57 -3.03 11.57
C SER A 155 -7.18 -2.41 12.82
N GLY A 156 -8.47 -2.66 13.07
CA GLY A 156 -9.23 -2.01 14.14
C GLY A 156 -9.28 -0.49 13.96
N SER A 157 -9.35 -0.02 12.71
CA SER A 157 -9.31 1.41 12.37
C SER A 157 -10.32 2.22 13.17
N VAL A 158 -9.88 3.37 13.73
CA VAL A 158 -10.71 4.19 14.61
C VAL A 158 -11.93 4.73 13.87
N GLY A 159 -13.09 4.70 14.51
CA GLY A 159 -14.33 5.19 13.95
C GLY A 159 -15.05 4.22 13.02
N TYR A 160 -14.56 2.98 12.90
CA TYR A 160 -15.20 1.90 12.14
C TYR A 160 -15.74 0.81 13.05
N PRO A 161 -16.81 0.10 12.64
CA PRO A 161 -17.38 -1.00 13.41
C PRO A 161 -16.34 -2.10 13.70
N ALA A 162 -16.17 -2.42 14.99
CA ALA A 162 -15.31 -3.53 15.42
C ALA A 162 -16.10 -4.82 15.68
N ARG A 163 -17.43 -4.69 15.86
CA ARG A 163 -18.33 -5.81 16.17
C ARG A 163 -19.69 -5.64 15.49
N ARG A 164 -20.37 -6.75 15.24
CA ARG A 164 -21.68 -6.76 14.55
C ARG A 164 -22.76 -5.92 15.24
N SER A 165 -22.70 -5.76 16.56
CA SER A 165 -23.66 -4.93 17.30
C SER A 165 -23.63 -3.45 16.88
N GLU A 166 -22.51 -2.99 16.30
CA GLU A 166 -22.33 -1.61 15.80
C GLU A 166 -22.86 -1.41 14.37
N CYS A 167 -23.38 -2.47 13.74
CA CYS A 167 -23.75 -2.47 12.32
C CYS A 167 -25.22 -2.19 12.02
N ARG A 168 -26.03 -1.84 13.04
CA ARG A 168 -27.48 -1.63 12.88
C ARG A 168 -27.82 -0.59 11.81
N ALA A 169 -27.06 0.50 11.75
CA ALA A 169 -27.25 1.57 10.77
C ALA A 169 -26.94 1.17 9.32
N TYR A 170 -26.25 0.04 9.11
CA TYR A 170 -25.80 -0.43 7.81
C TYR A 170 -26.47 -1.74 7.35
N ALA A 171 -27.46 -2.24 8.10
CA ALA A 171 -28.09 -3.53 7.85
C ALA A 171 -28.69 -3.65 6.43
N ASN A 172 -29.19 -2.55 5.87
CA ASN A 172 -29.80 -2.49 4.53
C ASN A 172 -28.91 -1.77 3.50
N TRP A 173 -27.63 -1.54 3.82
CA TRP A 173 -26.74 -0.84 2.91
C TRP A 173 -26.42 -1.70 1.69
N LYS A 174 -26.68 -1.18 0.49
CA LYS A 174 -26.31 -1.85 -0.76
C LYS A 174 -24.83 -1.63 -1.04
N LEU A 175 -24.05 -2.71 -0.98
CA LEU A 175 -22.61 -2.65 -1.27
C LEU A 175 -22.38 -2.39 -2.76
N PRO A 176 -21.42 -1.53 -3.13
CA PRO A 176 -21.16 -1.21 -4.52
C PRO A 176 -20.57 -2.44 -5.25
N PRO A 177 -21.15 -2.85 -6.39
CA PRO A 177 -20.71 -4.06 -7.09
C PRO A 177 -19.43 -3.85 -7.89
N THR A 178 -19.05 -2.59 -8.17
CA THR A 178 -17.89 -2.26 -9.00
C THR A 178 -16.95 -1.28 -8.30
N ARG A 179 -15.67 -1.31 -8.68
CA ARG A 179 -14.67 -0.34 -8.25
C ARG A 179 -15.09 1.11 -8.53
N ALA A 180 -15.70 1.36 -9.69
CA ALA A 180 -16.17 2.69 -10.07
C ALA A 180 -17.27 3.18 -9.12
N ALA A 181 -18.24 2.33 -8.79
CA ALA A 181 -19.30 2.66 -7.83
C ALA A 181 -18.73 2.88 -6.42
N PHE A 182 -17.80 2.03 -5.98
CA PHE A 182 -17.13 2.22 -4.68
C PHE A 182 -16.40 3.56 -4.63
N THR A 183 -15.63 3.88 -5.68
CA THR A 183 -14.86 5.13 -5.78
C THR A 183 -15.77 6.36 -5.81
N ALA A 184 -16.92 6.27 -6.50
CA ALA A 184 -17.91 7.35 -6.51
C ALA A 184 -18.45 7.60 -5.09
N LEU A 185 -18.86 6.55 -4.39
CA LEU A 185 -19.38 6.64 -3.02
C LEU A 185 -18.30 7.11 -2.01
N SER A 186 -17.04 6.73 -2.21
CA SER A 186 -15.94 7.20 -1.34
C SER A 186 -15.64 8.68 -1.51
N LYS A 187 -15.96 9.26 -2.68
CA LYS A 187 -15.72 10.68 -3.00
C LYS A 187 -16.93 11.57 -2.69
N GLN A 188 -18.14 11.04 -2.70
CA GLN A 188 -19.39 11.82 -2.72
C GLN A 188 -19.78 12.49 -1.39
N ASN A 189 -19.19 12.13 -0.26
CA ASN A 189 -19.68 12.61 1.02
C ASN A 189 -18.74 13.65 1.59
N GLY A 190 -19.07 14.94 1.52
CA GLY A 190 -18.44 16.04 2.29
C GLY A 190 -18.42 15.85 3.83
N GLN A 191 -18.70 14.64 4.31
CA GLN A 191 -18.56 14.11 5.67
C GLN A 191 -17.44 13.05 5.79
N GLY A 192 -16.61 12.90 4.75
CA GLY A 192 -15.58 11.87 4.64
C GLY A 192 -16.10 10.56 4.05
N ALA A 193 -15.19 9.74 3.52
CA ALA A 193 -15.49 8.45 2.90
C ALA A 193 -16.19 7.42 3.83
N GLY A 194 -16.48 7.78 5.09
CA GLY A 194 -16.88 6.89 6.17
C GLY A 194 -18.03 5.91 5.89
N PRO A 195 -19.19 6.30 5.31
CA PRO A 195 -20.34 5.40 5.22
C PRO A 195 -20.10 4.11 4.41
N VAL A 196 -19.45 4.19 3.24
CA VAL A 196 -19.19 2.99 2.41
C VAL A 196 -18.17 2.06 3.06
N TYR A 197 -17.18 2.61 3.77
CA TYR A 197 -16.18 1.82 4.51
C TYR A 197 -16.79 1.19 5.78
N LYS A 198 -17.67 1.89 6.51
CA LYS A 198 -18.41 1.33 7.65
C LYS A 198 -19.35 0.20 7.21
N ALA A 199 -20.08 0.38 6.11
CA ALA A 199 -20.90 -0.68 5.53
C ALA A 199 -20.05 -1.89 5.09
N SER A 200 -18.90 -1.64 4.48
CA SER A 200 -17.93 -2.66 4.08
C SER A 200 -17.43 -3.48 5.28
N ALA A 201 -17.00 -2.81 6.36
CA ALA A 201 -16.60 -3.48 7.60
C ALA A 201 -17.75 -4.33 8.18
N CYS A 202 -18.98 -3.81 8.19
CA CYS A 202 -20.14 -4.56 8.66
C CYS A 202 -20.45 -5.80 7.84
N ALA A 203 -20.31 -5.73 6.52
CA ALA A 203 -20.49 -6.87 5.64
C ALA A 203 -19.42 -7.96 5.90
N VAL A 204 -18.16 -7.56 6.11
CA VAL A 204 -17.09 -8.49 6.49
C VAL A 204 -17.32 -9.10 7.88
N LEU A 205 -17.76 -8.32 8.87
CA LEU A 205 -18.12 -8.86 10.18
C LEU A 205 -19.27 -9.89 10.10
N ALA A 206 -20.26 -9.64 9.23
CA ALA A 206 -21.32 -10.62 8.97
C ALA A 206 -20.81 -11.88 8.27
N TRP A 207 -19.85 -11.73 7.35
CA TRP A 207 -19.18 -12.84 6.67
C TRP A 207 -18.35 -13.71 7.64
N LEU A 208 -17.57 -13.07 8.52
CA LEU A 208 -16.79 -13.74 9.56
C LEU A 208 -17.70 -14.48 10.56
N ALA A 209 -18.85 -13.89 10.92
CA ALA A 209 -19.82 -14.52 11.81
C ALA A 209 -20.49 -15.78 11.25
N GLN A 210 -20.30 -16.09 9.96
CA GLN A 210 -20.71 -17.37 9.37
C GLN A 210 -19.67 -18.49 9.59
N GLY A 211 -18.69 -18.28 10.47
CA GLY A 211 -17.60 -19.23 10.74
C GLY A 211 -16.48 -19.20 9.70
N ARG A 212 -16.48 -18.21 8.80
CA ARG A 212 -15.43 -18.01 7.80
C ARG A 212 -14.27 -17.24 8.39
N THR A 213 -13.08 -17.47 7.83
CA THR A 213 -11.83 -16.87 8.30
C THR A 213 -11.11 -16.11 7.18
N PRO A 214 -10.24 -15.14 7.50
CA PRO A 214 -9.39 -14.49 6.48
C PRO A 214 -8.54 -15.49 5.68
N VAL A 215 -8.18 -16.63 6.27
CA VAL A 215 -7.54 -17.76 5.58
C VAL A 215 -8.43 -18.35 4.47
N ASP A 216 -9.74 -18.46 4.71
CA ASP A 216 -10.69 -18.93 3.68
C ASP A 216 -10.77 -17.96 2.52
N ALA A 217 -10.73 -16.64 2.78
CA ALA A 217 -10.72 -15.63 1.74
C ALA A 217 -9.47 -15.78 0.83
N VAL A 218 -8.28 -15.90 1.43
CA VAL A 218 -7.04 -16.14 0.69
C VAL A 218 -7.10 -17.45 -0.11
N ARG A 219 -7.66 -18.52 0.46
CA ARG A 219 -7.81 -19.82 -0.22
C ARG A 219 -8.72 -19.72 -1.46
N LEU A 220 -9.83 -18.99 -1.36
CA LEU A 220 -10.75 -18.77 -2.48
C LEU A 220 -10.07 -17.96 -3.60
N LEU A 221 -9.42 -16.86 -3.24
CA LEU A 221 -8.72 -15.99 -4.20
C LEU A 221 -7.61 -16.74 -4.94
N ARG A 222 -6.79 -17.54 -4.24
CA ARG A 222 -5.74 -18.37 -4.87
C ARG A 222 -6.28 -19.43 -5.83
N ARG A 223 -7.54 -19.84 -5.67
CA ARG A 223 -8.26 -20.74 -6.59
C ARG A 223 -8.98 -19.98 -7.72
N GLY A 224 -8.77 -18.67 -7.82
CA GLY A 224 -9.43 -17.80 -8.80
C GLY A 224 -10.95 -17.67 -8.57
N ARG A 225 -11.43 -17.95 -7.35
CA ARG A 225 -12.84 -17.81 -6.98
C ARG A 225 -13.09 -16.40 -6.46
N SER A 226 -14.22 -15.83 -6.87
CA SER A 226 -14.66 -14.55 -6.35
C SER A 226 -15.11 -14.67 -4.89
N LEU A 227 -14.78 -13.66 -4.11
CA LEU A 227 -15.40 -13.39 -2.83
C LEU A 227 -16.81 -12.82 -3.05
N PRO A 228 -17.68 -12.85 -2.02
CA PRO A 228 -19.05 -12.34 -2.11
C PRO A 228 -19.13 -10.90 -2.61
#